data_AF-A0A7C6T460-F1
#
_entry.id   AF-A0A7C6T460-F1
#
_cell.length_a   1.000
_cell.length_b   1.000
_cell.length_c   1.000
_cell.angle_alpha   90.00
_cell.angle_beta   90.00
_cell.angle_gamma   90.00
#
_symmetry.space_group_name_H-M   'P 1'
#
loop_
_entity.id
_entity.type
_entity.pdbx_description
1 polymer ?
#
loop_
_entity_poly.entity_id
_entity_poly.type
_entity_poly.pdbx_seq_one_letter_code
_entity_poly.pdbx_strand_id
1 'polypeptide(L)' 'MHTVEKIGGTSMSCFQDVLDNVFLIEHPKHGLYQRIFVVSAYSGMTNQLLEHKKTGE' A
#
# COMPACT_ATOMS: atom_id res chain seq x y z
N MET A 1 18.72 9.14 7.85
CA MET A 1 17.95 9.51 6.64
C MET A 1 16.66 8.71 6.65
N HIS A 2 15.51 9.32 6.40
CA HIS A 2 14.22 8.61 6.31
C HIS A 2 13.83 8.41 4.85
N THR A 3 13.17 7.29 4.53
CA THR A 3 12.56 7.07 3.21
C THR A 3 11.04 7.05 3.33
N VAL A 4 10.37 7.51 2.27
CA VAL A 4 8.92 7.44 2.13
C VAL A 4 8.59 6.71 0.83
N GLU A 5 7.96 5.54 0.96
CA GLU A 5 7.60 4.68 -0.17
C GLU A 5 6.07 4.69 -0.31
N LYS A 6 5.57 5.13 -1.48
CA LYS A 6 4.13 5.15 -1.76
C LYS A 6 3.71 3.93 -2.57
N ILE A 7 2.69 3.22 -2.10
CA ILE A 7 2.13 2.03 -2.75
C ILE A 7 0.70 2.33 -3.21
N GLY A 8 0.42 2.18 -4.51
CA GLY A 8 -0.89 2.45 -5.09
C GLY A 8 -1.88 1.29 -4.96
N GLY A 9 -3.17 1.57 -5.17
CA GLY A 9 -4.23 0.56 -5.01
C GLY A 9 -4.12 -0.62 -5.97
N THR A 10 -3.65 -0.40 -7.21
CA THR A 10 -3.34 -1.48 -8.15
C THR A 10 -2.23 -2.39 -7.61
N SER A 11 -1.14 -1.82 -7.10
CA SER A 11 -0.06 -2.60 -6.47
C SER A 11 -0.56 -3.34 -5.23
N MET A 12 -1.38 -2.70 -4.38
CA MET A 12 -1.98 -3.35 -3.22
C MET A 12 -2.87 -4.54 -3.61
N SER A 13 -3.44 -4.57 -4.81
CA SER A 13 -4.23 -5.70 -5.30
C SER A 13 -3.36 -6.96 -5.52
N CYS A 14 -2.05 -6.79 -5.70
CA CYS A 14 -1.04 -7.86 -5.69
C CYS A 14 -0.30 -7.88 -4.34
N PHE A 15 -1.03 -8.02 -3.24
CA PHE A 15 -0.45 -7.84 -1.89
C PHE A 15 0.72 -8.78 -1.58
N GLN A 16 0.68 -10.02 -2.04
CA GLN A 16 1.77 -10.98 -1.82
C GLN A 16 3.09 -10.46 -2.43
N ASP A 17 3.04 -9.97 -3.67
CA ASP A 17 4.22 -9.41 -4.34
C ASP A 17 4.74 -8.17 -3.60
N VAL A 18 3.84 -7.32 -3.09
CA VAL A 18 4.22 -6.15 -2.29
C VAL A 18 4.87 -6.59 -0.97
N LEU A 19 4.31 -7.60 -0.31
CA LEU A 19 4.83 -8.11 0.95
C LEU A 19 6.27 -8.61 0.77
N ASP A 20 6.50 -9.47 -0.22
CA ASP A 20 7.79 -10.13 -0.41
C ASP A 20 8.83 -9.18 -0.99
N ASN A 21 8.45 -8.31 -1.93
CA ASN A 21 9.40 -7.47 -2.66
C ASN A 21 9.55 -6.05 -2.12
N VAL A 22 8.72 -5.61 -1.17
CA VAL A 22 8.79 -4.25 -0.60
C VAL A 22 8.97 -4.28 0.91
N PHE A 23 8.13 -5.05 1.63
CA PHE A 23 8.14 -5.04 3.10
C PHE A 23 9.18 -6.00 3.69
N LEU A 24 9.23 -7.25 3.21
CA LEU A 24 10.05 -8.33 3.76
C LEU A 24 11.38 -8.55 3.03
N ILE A 25 11.88 -7.53 2.33
CA ILE A 25 13.19 -7.61 1.67
C ILE A 25 14.27 -7.91 2.71
N GLU A 26 15.06 -8.97 2.50
CA GLU A 26 16.12 -9.38 3.43
C GLU A 26 17.22 -8.32 3.59
N HIS A 27 17.51 -7.57 2.51
CA HIS A 27 18.58 -6.57 2.46
C HIS A 27 18.11 -5.26 1.81
N PRO A 28 17.31 -4.44 2.52
CA PRO A 28 16.85 -3.16 2.00
C PRO A 28 18.03 -2.18 1.86
N LYS A 29 18.09 -1.50 0.70
CA LYS A 29 19.18 -0.56 0.35
C LYS A 29 19.42 0.54 1.40
N HIS A 30 18.39 0.93 2.14
CA HIS A 30 18.45 2.00 3.14
C HIS A 30 18.38 1.48 4.59
N GLY A 31 18.56 0.18 4.80
CA GLY A 31 18.37 -0.47 6.10
C GLY A 31 16.91 -0.73 6.45
N LEU A 32 16.66 -1.44 7.55
CA LEU A 32 15.30 -1.84 7.97
C LEU A 32 14.53 -0.71 8.66
N TYR A 33 15.23 0.22 9.30
CA TYR A 33 14.63 1.30 10.08
C TYR A 33 14.45 2.57 9.25
N GLN A 34 13.69 3.53 9.80
CA GLN A 34 13.45 4.83 9.18
C GLN A 34 12.72 4.78 7.82
N ARG A 35 11.96 3.70 7.57
CA ARG A 35 11.13 3.50 6.38
C ARG A 35 9.67 3.80 6.71
N ILE A 36 9.07 4.71 5.97
CA ILE A 36 7.65 5.05 6.08
C ILE A 36 6.96 4.57 4.81
N PHE A 37 5.88 3.80 4.98
CA PHE A 37 5.07 3.30 3.87
C PHE A 37 3.72 4.00 3.86
N VAL A 38 3.37 4.60 2.72
CA VAL A 38 2.06 5.21 2.51
C VAL A 38 1.30 4.35 1.50
N VAL A 39 0.26 3.68 1.96
CA VAL A 39 -0.51 2.75 1.13
C VAL A 39 -1.88 3.33 0.80
N SER A 40 -2.33 3.12 -0.43
CA SER A 40 -3.74 3.32 -0.79
C SER A 40 -4.57 2.09 -0.39
N ALA A 41 -5.89 2.24 -0.30
CA ALA A 41 -6.79 1.08 -0.29
C ALA A 41 -6.62 0.23 -1.56
N TYR A 42 -7.05 -1.03 -1.53
CA TYR A 42 -7.07 -1.90 -2.70
C TYR A 42 -7.83 -1.25 -3.87
N SER A 43 -7.47 -1.63 -5.11
CA SER A 43 -8.05 -1.05 -6.31
C SER A 43 -9.58 -1.14 -6.29
N GLY A 44 -10.25 -0.04 -6.62
CA GLY A 44 -11.72 0.04 -6.63
C GLY A 44 -12.40 0.20 -5.26
N MET A 45 -11.72 -0.10 -4.13
CA MET A 45 -12.36 -0.05 -2.80
C MET A 45 -12.84 1.35 -2.43
N THR A 46 -12.05 2.38 -2.70
CA THR A 46 -12.47 3.77 -2.43
C THR A 46 -13.75 4.11 -3.18
N ASN A 47 -13.89 3.67 -4.43
CA ASN A 47 -15.12 3.90 -5.20
C ASN A 47 -16.30 3.14 -4.61
N GLN A 48 -16.13 1.87 -4.21
CA GLN A 48 -17.19 1.10 -3.56
C GLN A 48 -17.68 1.77 -2.28
N LEU A 49 -16.76 2.27 -1.44
CA LEU A 49 -17.10 3.02 -0.23
C LEU A 49 -17.81 4.34 -0.55
N LEU A 50 -17.43 5.02 -1.63
CA LEU A 50 -18.09 6.24 -2.07
C LEU A 50 -19.48 5.98 -2.63
N GLU A 51 -19.69 4.90 -3.38
CA GLU A 51 -21.03 4.52 -3.86
C GLU A 51 -21.94 4.12 -2.71
N HIS A 52 -21.46 3.30 -1.77
CA HIS A 52 -22.16 2.95 -0.53
C HIS A 52 -22.58 4.20 0.26
N LYS A 53 -21.65 5.15 0.45
CA LYS A 53 -21.95 6.43 1.12
C LYS A 53 -23.01 7.26 0.40
N LYS A 54 -23.09 7.20 -0.93
CA LYS A 54 -24.11 7.92 -1.70
C LYS A 54 -25.49 7.28 -1.60
N THR A 55 -25.57 5.95 -1.59
CA THR A 55 -26.83 5.21 -1.56
C THR A 55 -27.41 5.09 -0.15
N GLY A 56 -26.57 5.15 0.89
CA GLY A 56 -27.00 5.10 2.29
C GLY A 56 -27.48 3.72 2.76
N GLU A 57 -27.28 2.68 1.95
CA GLU A 57 -27.24 1.28 2.42
C GLU A 57 -25.93 0.99 3.15
#